data_AF-A0A6V8P017-F1
#
_entry.id   AF-A0A6V8P017-F1
#
_cell.length_a   1.000
_cell.length_b   1.000
_cell.length_c   1.000
_cell.angle_alpha   90.00
_cell.angle_beta   90.00
_cell.angle_gamma   90.00
#
_symmetry.space_group_name_H-M   'P 1'
#
loop_
_entity.id
_entity.type
_entity.pdbx_description
1 polymer ?
#
loop_
_entity_poly.entity_id
_entity_poly.type
_entity_poly.pdbx_seq_one_letter_code
_entity_poly.pdbx_strand_id
1 'polypeptide(L)'
;MNIGGFVKRVIIIVVDSLGVGELPDAYLYHDEGSNTLVHIAKAMGSLQIPNLESLGLGYLVDIPEIKKAASPLGSYGKMGERSRGKIPPPDIGK
;
A
#
# COMPACT_ATOMS: atom_id res chain seq x y z
N MET A 1 -1.61 -31.46 18.18
CA MET A 1 -1.24 -30.11 17.71
C MET A 1 -0.18 -30.30 16.64
N ASN A 2 -0.53 -30.07 15.37
CA ASN A 2 0.43 -30.14 14.27
C ASN A 2 1.22 -28.82 14.25
N ILE A 3 2.50 -28.92 14.56
CA ILE A 3 3.45 -27.80 14.52
C ILE A 3 3.88 -27.65 13.05
N GLY A 4 3.83 -26.41 12.55
CA GLY A 4 3.75 -26.03 11.15
C GLY A 4 4.70 -26.74 10.18
N GLY A 5 4.16 -27.09 9.01
CA GLY A 5 4.94 -27.52 7.86
C GLY A 5 5.82 -26.38 7.34
N PHE A 6 7.04 -26.72 6.93
CA PHE A 6 7.96 -25.79 6.29
C PHE A 6 7.33 -25.19 5.02
N VAL A 7 7.41 -23.87 4.86
CA VAL A 7 6.99 -23.19 3.64
C VAL A 7 7.99 -23.53 2.53
N LYS A 8 7.60 -24.46 1.64
CA LYS A 8 8.46 -24.95 0.54
C LYS A 8 8.70 -23.91 -0.56
N ARG A 9 7.77 -22.97 -0.75
CA ARG A 9 7.82 -21.94 -1.80
C ARG A 9 7.16 -20.66 -1.31
N VAL A 10 7.80 -19.53 -1.61
CA VAL A 10 7.22 -18.20 -1.47
C VAL A 10 7.06 -17.60 -2.86
N ILE A 11 5.91 -16.97 -3.12
CA ILE A 11 5.66 -16.18 -4.33
C ILE A 11 5.56 -14.73 -3.89
N ILE A 12 6.41 -13.87 -4.45
CA ILE A 12 6.43 -12.44 -4.16
C ILE A 12 5.92 -11.73 -5.42
N ILE A 13 4.86 -10.94 -5.26
CA ILE A 13 4.30 -10.11 -6.32
C ILE A 13 4.57 -8.66 -5.94
N VAL A 14 5.25 -7.93 -6.82
CA VAL A 14 5.46 -6.49 -6.70
C VAL A 14 4.52 -5.83 -7.69
N VAL A 15 3.60 -5.01 -7.19
CA VAL A 15 2.83 -4.09 -8.03
C VAL A 15 3.56 -2.76 -8.02
N ASP A 16 4.33 -2.53 -9.08
CA ASP A 16 5.21 -1.37 -9.17
C ASP A 16 4.41 -0.06 -9.01
N SER A 17 4.99 0.91 -8.31
CA SER A 17 4.44 2.25 -8.03
C SER A 17 3.09 2.33 -7.26
N LEU A 18 2.50 1.21 -6.81
CA LEU A 18 1.21 1.22 -6.12
C LEU A 18 1.33 1.58 -4.62
N GLY A 19 1.45 2.87 -4.33
CA GLY A 19 1.44 3.41 -2.96
C GLY A 19 0.05 3.41 -2.31
N VAL A 20 0.02 3.23 -0.98
CA VAL A 20 -1.20 3.25 -0.13
C VAL A 20 -1.25 4.46 0.81
N GLY A 21 -0.45 5.48 0.53
CA GLY A 21 -0.34 6.71 1.32
C GLY A 21 1.09 7.21 1.42
N GLU A 22 1.24 8.46 1.82
CA GLU A 22 2.51 9.15 1.98
C GLU A 22 3.35 8.56 3.12
N LEU A 23 4.68 8.72 3.02
CA LEU A 23 5.60 8.43 4.12
C LEU A 23 5.70 9.63 5.08
N PRO A 24 6.13 9.43 6.34
CA PRO A 24 6.31 10.52 7.29
C PRO A 24 7.30 11.61 6.83
N ASP A 25 8.22 11.27 5.92
CA ASP A 25 9.24 12.16 5.36
C ASP A 25 8.88 12.69 3.96
N ALA A 26 7.62 12.54 3.51
CA ALA A 26 7.15 12.97 2.19
C ALA A 26 7.43 14.45 1.90
N TYR A 27 7.46 15.30 2.94
CA TYR A 27 7.78 16.73 2.84
C TYR A 27 9.20 17.01 2.31
N LEU A 28 10.15 16.10 2.53
CA LEU A 28 11.50 16.23 1.96
C LEU A 28 11.51 16.03 0.44
N TYR A 29 10.46 15.44 -0.12
CA TYR A 29 10.37 15.06 -1.52
C TYR A 29 9.20 15.72 -2.24
N HIS A 30 8.55 16.70 -1.61
CA HIS A 30 7.35 17.37 -2.14
C HIS A 30 6.27 16.37 -2.58
N ASP A 31 6.06 15.34 -1.78
CA ASP A 31 5.12 14.25 -2.04
C ASP A 31 4.00 14.20 -1.00
N GLU A 32 3.78 15.31 -0.28
CA GLU A 32 2.72 15.38 0.71
C GLU A 32 1.33 15.17 0.08
N GLY A 33 0.48 14.43 0.77
CA GLY A 33 -0.85 14.02 0.31
C GLY A 33 -0.83 12.92 -0.75
N SER A 34 0.32 12.35 -1.10
CA SER A 34 0.40 11.26 -2.07
C SER A 34 -0.34 10.01 -1.59
N ASN A 35 -1.25 9.49 -2.43
CA ASN A 35 -1.90 8.21 -2.20
C ASN A 35 -2.38 7.62 -3.53
N THR A 36 -1.51 6.86 -4.19
CA THR A 36 -1.74 6.33 -5.54
C THR A 36 -3.05 5.53 -5.62
N LEU A 37 -3.24 4.55 -4.74
CA LEU A 37 -4.40 3.67 -4.80
C LEU A 37 -5.73 4.43 -4.57
N VAL A 38 -5.77 5.36 -3.60
CA VAL A 38 -6.96 6.19 -3.36
C VAL A 38 -7.23 7.13 -4.53
N HIS A 39 -6.21 7.76 -5.11
CA HIS A 39 -6.38 8.65 -6.26
C HIS A 39 -6.84 7.90 -7.51
N ILE A 40 -6.34 6.69 -7.75
CA ILE A 40 -6.84 5.81 -8.83
C ILE A 40 -8.32 5.49 -8.61
N ALA A 41 -8.71 5.06 -7.41
CA ALA A 41 -10.10 4.73 -7.11
C ALA A 41 -11.03 5.93 -7.34
N LYS A 42 -10.63 7.13 -6.90
CA LYS A 42 -11.36 8.37 -7.13
C LYS A 42 -11.49 8.70 -8.62
N ALA A 43 -10.40 8.61 -9.38
CA ALA A 43 -10.39 8.92 -10.80
C ALA A 43 -11.24 7.94 -11.63
N MET A 44 -11.27 6.66 -11.22
CA MET A 44 -12.07 5.63 -11.88
C MET A 44 -13.56 5.70 -11.53
N GLY A 45 -13.93 6.32 -10.41
CA GLY A 45 -15.31 6.35 -9.89
C GLY A 45 -15.80 5.01 -9.32
N SER A 46 -15.14 3.89 -9.63
CA SER A 46 -15.32 2.60 -8.99
C SER A 46 -14.05 1.77 -9.14
N LEU A 47 -13.66 1.05 -8.08
CA LEU A 47 -12.54 0.11 -8.11
C LEU A 47 -12.97 -1.21 -7.44
N GLN A 48 -13.01 -2.28 -8.23
CA GLN A 48 -13.41 -3.61 -7.76
C GLN A 48 -12.21 -4.54 -7.74
N ILE A 49 -11.69 -4.81 -6.54
CA ILE A 49 -10.55 -5.72 -6.31
C ILE A 49 -10.87 -6.73 -5.20
N PRO A 50 -11.91 -7.57 -5.39
CA PRO A 50 -12.46 -8.43 -4.33
C PRO A 50 -11.42 -9.40 -3.74
N ASN A 51 -10.45 -9.83 -4.53
CA ASN A 51 -9.38 -10.71 -4.06
C ASN A 51 -8.45 -9.98 -3.08
N LEU A 52 -8.03 -8.75 -3.39
CA LEU A 52 -7.19 -7.95 -2.49
C LEU A 52 -7.97 -7.48 -1.26
N GLU A 53 -9.26 -7.17 -1.43
CA GLU A 53 -10.16 -6.90 -0.31
C GLU A 53 -10.18 -8.08 0.68
N SER A 54 -10.41 -9.29 0.18
CA SER A 54 -10.45 -10.52 1.01
C SER A 54 -9.12 -10.84 1.71
N LEU A 55 -7.99 -10.39 1.14
CA LEU A 55 -6.66 -10.51 1.75
C LEU A 55 -6.39 -9.47 2.84
N GLY A 56 -7.23 -8.43 2.96
CA GLY A 56 -7.15 -7.42 4.01
C GLY A 56 -6.78 -6.01 3.54
N LEU A 57 -6.81 -5.72 2.23
CA LEU A 57 -6.44 -4.39 1.70
C LEU A 57 -7.28 -3.25 2.29
N GLY A 58 -8.57 -3.48 2.59
CA GLY A 58 -9.45 -2.48 3.21
C GLY A 58 -9.04 -2.02 4.61
N TYR A 59 -8.06 -2.67 5.24
CA TYR A 59 -7.44 -2.18 6.48
C TYR A 59 -6.33 -1.15 6.26
N LEU A 60 -5.81 -1.04 5.04
CA LEU A 60 -4.67 -0.19 4.69
C LEU A 60 -5.08 1.14 4.05
N VAL A 61 -6.25 1.17 3.40
CA VAL A 61 -6.75 2.32 2.65
C VAL A 61 -8.21 2.59 2.98
N ASP A 62 -8.60 3.85 2.86
CA ASP A 62 -9.99 4.29 2.99
C ASP A 62 -10.54 4.60 1.58
N ILE A 63 -11.16 3.59 0.97
CA ILE A 63 -11.79 3.65 -0.35
C ILE A 63 -13.20 3.09 -0.18
N PRO A 64 -14.28 3.85 -0.48
CA PRO A 64 -15.64 3.45 -0.16
C PRO A 64 -16.06 2.07 -0.67
N GLU A 65 -15.56 1.68 -1.85
CA GLU A 65 -15.87 0.42 -2.51
C GLU A 65 -15.08 -0.77 -1.96
N ILE A 66 -13.97 -0.54 -1.24
CA ILE A 66 -13.10 -1.58 -0.71
C ILE A 66 -13.32 -1.70 0.80
N LYS A 67 -13.98 -2.78 1.21
CA LYS A 67 -14.38 -2.97 2.61
C LYS A 67 -13.31 -3.66 3.44
N LYS A 68 -13.34 -3.44 4.75
CA LYS A 68 -12.59 -4.27 5.70
C LYS A 68 -13.21 -5.66 5.74
N ALA A 69 -12.47 -6.67 5.28
CA ALA A 69 -12.92 -8.06 5.35
C ALA A 69 -13.07 -8.49 6.81
N ALA A 70 -14.24 -9.03 7.18
CA ALA A 70 -14.51 -9.46 8.56
C ALA A 70 -13.57 -10.58 9.04
N SER A 71 -13.11 -11.42 8.12
CA SER A 71 -12.13 -12.49 8.36
C SER A 71 -11.13 -12.53 7.21
N PRO A 72 -10.05 -11.72 7.25
CA PRO A 72 -9.06 -11.66 6.18
C PRO A 72 -8.38 -13.02 5.95
N LEU A 73 -8.18 -13.38 4.69
CA LEU A 73 -7.49 -14.61 4.30
C LEU A 73 -5.97 -14.57 4.55
N GLY A 74 -5.42 -13.36 4.75
CA GLY A 74 -4.00 -13.13 4.95
C GLY A 74 -3.71 -12.12 6.05
N SER A 75 -2.43 -12.03 6.41
CA SER A 75 -1.93 -10.91 7.21
C SER A 75 -1.73 -9.68 6.33
N TYR A 76 -1.98 -8.50 6.88
CA TYR A 76 -1.89 -7.23 6.16
C TYR A 76 -1.03 -6.23 6.94
N GLY A 77 -0.44 -5.28 6.22
CA GLY A 77 0.37 -4.21 6.78
C GLY A 77 0.87 -3.28 5.67
N LYS A 78 1.47 -2.16 6.07
CA LYS A 78 2.19 -1.25 5.17
C LYS A 78 3.64 -1.14 5.61
N MET A 79 4.54 -0.92 4.66
CA MET A 79 5.97 -0.75 4.90
C MET A 79 6.37 0.69 4.62
N GLY A 80 7.26 1.24 5.44
CA GLY A 80 7.92 2.51 5.17
C GLY A 80 9.27 2.26 4.52
N GLU A 81 9.53 2.87 3.37
CA GLU A 81 10.83 2.77 2.72
C GLU A 81 11.91 3.41 3.62
N ARG A 82 13.04 2.73 3.80
CA ARG A 82 14.18 3.25 4.57
C ARG A 82 15.26 3.88 3.70
N SER A 83 15.36 3.45 2.46
CA SER A 83 16.33 3.99 1.51
C SER A 83 15.93 5.41 1.10
N ARG A 84 16.91 6.26 0.81
CA ARG A 84 16.68 7.56 0.18
C ARG A 84 16.51 7.36 -1.32
N GLY A 85 15.45 6.64 -1.70
CA GLY A 85 15.20 6.19 -3.08
C GLY A 85 14.73 7.31 -3.99
N LYS A 86 14.04 8.31 -3.45
CA LYS A 86 13.64 9.52 -4.16
C LYS A 86 14.75 10.57 -3.99
N ILE A 87 15.09 11.27 -5.07
CA ILE A 87 16.02 12.40 -4.99
C ILE A 87 15.20 13.59 -4.46
N PRO A 88 15.53 14.18 -3.29
CA PRO A 88 14.94 15.44 -2.87
C PRO A 88 15.17 16.47 -3.98
N PRO A 89 14.22 17.36 -4.28
CA PRO A 89 14.51 18.44 -5.22
C PRO A 89 15.75 19.23 -4.75
N PRO A 90 16.50 19.80 -5.68
CA PRO A 90 17.67 20.58 -5.35
C PRO A 90 17.29 21.66 -4.33
N ASP A 91 18.15 21.85 -3.33
CA ASP A 91 17.98 22.90 -2.31
C ASP A 91 18.07 24.27 -3.01
N ILE A 92 16.93 24.77 -3.46
CA ILE A 92 16.77 26.11 -3.99
C ILE A 92 16.64 27.00 -2.77
N GLY A 93 17.78 27.32 -2.16
CA GLY A 93 17.88 28.04 -0.90
C GLY A 93 16.83 29.14 -0.78
N LYS A 94 15.99 29.01 0.24
CA LYS A 94 15.25 30.14 0.81
C LYS A 94 16.11 30.80 1.86
#